data_AF-A0A957UIH9-F1
#
_entry.id   AF-A0A957UIH9-F1
#
_cell.length_a   1.000
_cell.length_b   1.000
_cell.length_c   1.000
_cell.angle_alpha   90.00
_cell.angle_beta   90.00
_cell.angle_gamma   90.00
#
_symmetry.space_group_name_H-M   'P 1'
#
loop_
_entity.id
_entity.type
_entity.pdbx_description
1 polymer ?
#
loop_
_entity_poly.entity_id
_entity_poly.type
_entity_poly.pdbx_seq_one_letter_code
_entity_poly.pdbx_strand_id
1 'polypeptide(L)'
;MQRIGLWLAIAALLVNGPRFVIIFLEVDNLHLPIWLEGSLLAITGIATGLVLTGGGAFAAHVLAQRVYGGKVRAFLLLCWVLLLVFAVVLLAPMMVAAIRSSELANVLVSGKMQWLWAIMSIVAVEVLAAAAMAAHALLNADERGAEEPNDGMFQILTRAAAKRLESVILPSERPLHLKDHSNEPIQPDASIKHDLEPKTDAQPSVAQQRLSKSEALSEMIKMYQVTSTASLRTVGQAIQRSPQTVSNYLAELERTGRVRVNEAGDVEVINENG
;
A
#
# COMPACT_ATOMS: atom_id res chain seq x y z
N MET A 1 -0.29 5.43 -6.44
CA MET A 1 0.08 5.70 -5.03
C MET A 1 0.28 7.18 -4.69
N GLN A 2 0.76 8.06 -5.60
CA GLN A 2 0.98 9.49 -5.30
C GLN A 2 -0.23 10.24 -4.70
N ARG A 3 -1.47 9.84 -5.02
CA ARG A 3 -2.68 10.49 -4.50
C ARG A 3 -2.94 10.18 -3.02
N ILE A 4 -2.48 9.05 -2.50
CA ILE A 4 -2.77 8.61 -1.12
C ILE A 4 -2.10 9.54 -0.11
N GLY A 5 -0.83 9.92 -0.34
CA GLY A 5 -0.13 10.86 0.54
C GLY A 5 -0.77 12.25 0.57
N LEU A 6 -1.30 12.72 -0.56
CA LEU A 6 -2.02 14.00 -0.64
C LEU A 6 -3.33 13.94 0.16
N TRP A 7 -4.11 12.86 0.02
CA TRP A 7 -5.34 12.67 0.79
C TRP A 7 -5.09 12.62 2.28
N LEU A 8 -3.98 12.00 2.70
CA LEU A 8 -3.59 11.91 4.10
C LEU A 8 -3.16 13.26 4.67
N ALA A 9 -2.45 14.08 3.89
CA ALA A 9 -2.13 15.46 4.25
C ALA A 9 -3.38 16.36 4.34
N ILE A 10 -4.32 16.22 3.41
CA ILE A 10 -5.61 16.94 3.44
C ILE A 10 -6.42 16.52 4.68
N ALA A 11 -6.48 15.22 4.98
CA ALA A 11 -7.16 14.70 6.16
C ALA A 11 -6.53 15.26 7.45
N ALA A 12 -5.20 15.33 7.54
CA ALA A 12 -4.51 15.93 8.68
C ALA A 12 -4.86 17.42 8.88
N LEU A 13 -5.03 18.15 7.79
CA LEU A 13 -5.40 19.56 7.82
C LEU A 13 -6.87 19.75 8.24
N LEU A 14 -7.76 18.92 7.71
CA LEU A 14 -9.20 18.93 8.01
C LEU A 14 -9.52 18.53 9.46
N VAL A 15 -8.74 17.64 10.05
CA VAL A 15 -8.91 17.24 11.46
C VAL A 15 -8.79 18.42 12.43
N ASN A 16 -8.04 19.47 12.07
CA ASN A 16 -7.94 20.68 12.89
C ASN A 16 -9.11 21.65 12.68
N GLY A 17 -9.90 21.48 11.60
CA GLY A 17 -11.02 22.35 11.25
C GLY A 17 -12.01 22.56 12.40
N PRO A 18 -12.54 21.51 13.04
CA PRO A 18 -13.50 21.69 14.13
C PRO A 18 -12.90 22.41 15.35
N ARG A 19 -11.60 22.26 15.63
CA ARG A 19 -10.93 23.02 16.70
C ARG A 19 -10.87 24.51 16.37
N PHE A 20 -10.57 24.87 15.12
CA PHE A 20 -10.59 26.27 14.70
C PHE A 20 -11.99 26.88 14.78
N VAL A 21 -13.04 26.11 14.47
CA VAL A 21 -14.44 26.56 14.62
C VAL A 21 -14.77 26.84 16.08
N ILE A 22 -14.38 25.96 17.01
CA ILE A 22 -14.60 26.19 18.45
C ILE A 22 -13.89 27.47 18.91
N ILE A 23 -12.61 27.63 18.57
CA ILE A 23 -11.83 28.83 18.94
C ILE A 23 -12.47 30.11 18.38
N PHE A 24 -12.94 30.07 17.13
CA PHE A 24 -13.56 31.24 16.49
C PHE A 24 -14.87 31.63 17.19
N LEU A 25 -15.72 30.65 17.51
CA LEU A 25 -16.95 30.89 18.27
C LEU A 25 -16.67 31.42 19.68
N GLU A 26 -15.62 30.92 20.33
CA GLU A 26 -15.21 31.37 21.66
C GLU A 26 -14.72 32.83 21.64
N VAL A 27 -13.98 33.24 20.60
CA VAL A 27 -13.56 34.64 20.39
C VAL A 27 -14.77 35.58 20.21
N ASP A 28 -15.85 35.10 19.57
CA ASP A 28 -17.11 35.82 19.42
C ASP A 28 -18.03 35.73 20.65
N ASN A 29 -17.56 35.18 21.79
CA ASN A 29 -18.33 34.90 23.01
C ASN A 29 -19.54 33.97 22.82
N LEU A 30 -19.57 33.20 21.73
CA LEU A 30 -20.60 32.20 21.44
C LEU A 30 -20.21 30.85 22.05
N HIS A 31 -20.79 30.54 23.20
CA HIS A 31 -20.53 29.29 23.90
C HIS A 31 -21.36 28.15 23.30
N LEU A 32 -20.69 27.06 22.92
CA LEU A 32 -21.36 25.85 22.47
C LEU A 32 -21.93 25.06 23.67
N PRO A 33 -23.02 24.30 23.48
CA PRO A 33 -23.48 23.36 24.48
C PRO A 33 -22.38 22.33 24.79
N ILE A 34 -22.19 22.01 26.07
CA ILE A 34 -21.07 21.16 26.54
C ILE A 34 -21.03 19.78 25.87
N TRP A 35 -22.20 19.23 25.50
CA TRP A 35 -22.30 17.96 24.79
C TRP A 35 -21.80 18.04 23.35
N LEU A 36 -22.00 19.19 22.69
CA LEU A 36 -21.57 19.42 21.31
C LEU A 36 -20.05 19.64 21.26
N GLU A 37 -19.54 20.45 22.20
CA GLU A 37 -18.11 20.68 22.36
C GLU A 37 -17.37 19.37 22.67
N GLY A 38 -17.88 18.60 23.63
CA GLY A 38 -17.35 17.27 23.95
C GLY A 38 -17.37 16.32 22.75
N SER A 39 -18.44 16.34 21.95
CA SER A 39 -18.55 15.50 20.75
C SER A 39 -17.57 15.91 19.66
N LEU A 40 -17.41 17.22 19.39
CA LEU A 40 -16.43 17.73 18.42
C LEU A 40 -15.00 17.39 18.86
N LEU A 41 -14.69 17.54 20.16
CA LEU A 41 -13.39 17.19 20.72
C LEU A 41 -13.14 15.68 20.62
N ALA A 42 -14.14 14.84 20.88
CA ALA A 42 -14.02 13.39 20.74
C ALA A 42 -13.80 12.97 19.28
N ILE A 43 -14.58 13.50 18.34
CA ILE A 43 -14.46 13.20 16.91
C ILE A 43 -13.09 13.66 16.37
N THR A 44 -12.66 14.86 16.73
CA THR A 44 -11.32 15.35 16.34
C THR A 44 -10.22 14.52 16.97
N GLY A 45 -10.37 14.05 18.20
CA GLY A 45 -9.45 13.11 18.85
C GLY A 45 -9.33 11.78 18.07
N ILE A 46 -10.46 11.16 17.74
CA ILE A 46 -10.49 9.91 16.95
C ILE A 46 -9.87 10.12 15.57
N ALA A 47 -10.25 11.20 14.87
CA ALA A 47 -9.74 11.49 13.55
C ALA A 47 -8.25 11.84 13.56
N THR A 48 -7.77 12.54 14.61
CA THR A 48 -6.33 12.77 14.85
C THR A 48 -5.60 11.45 15.03
N GLY A 49 -6.14 10.52 15.82
CA GLY A 49 -5.59 9.18 15.99
C GLY A 49 -5.49 8.43 14.65
N LEU A 50 -6.57 8.40 13.87
CA LEU A 50 -6.58 7.75 12.55
C LEU A 50 -5.57 8.36 11.57
N VAL A 51 -5.44 9.69 11.55
CA VAL A 51 -4.46 10.38 10.69
C VAL A 51 -3.03 10.10 11.16
N LEU A 52 -2.76 10.13 12.47
CA LEU A 52 -1.45 9.83 13.02
C LEU A 52 -1.05 8.38 12.72
N THR A 53 -1.93 7.42 12.99
CA THR A 53 -1.68 6.01 12.71
C THR A 53 -1.55 5.74 11.21
N GLY A 54 -2.45 6.28 10.38
CA GLY A 54 -2.40 6.13 8.93
C GLY A 54 -1.19 6.82 8.30
N GLY A 55 -0.80 7.99 8.83
CA GLY A 55 0.36 8.76 8.39
C GLY A 55 1.67 8.12 8.79
N GLY A 56 1.74 7.57 10.01
CA GLY A 56 2.85 6.73 10.46
C GLY A 56 3.00 5.49 9.57
N ALA A 57 1.88 4.80 9.28
CA ALA A 57 1.86 3.65 8.37
C ALA A 57 2.37 3.98 6.97
N PHE A 58 1.91 5.11 6.41
CA PHE A 58 2.36 5.57 5.11
C PHE A 58 3.84 5.97 5.11
N ALA A 59 4.29 6.75 6.10
CA ALA A 59 5.68 7.18 6.22
C ALA A 59 6.64 5.99 6.38
N ALA A 60 6.27 5.00 7.18
CA ALA A 60 7.04 3.77 7.36
C ALA A 60 7.05 2.90 6.09
N HIS A 61 5.91 2.78 5.38
CA HIS A 61 5.87 2.11 4.09
C HIS A 61 6.80 2.77 3.06
N VAL A 62 6.84 4.10 3.03
CA VAL A 62 7.77 4.86 2.18
C VAL A 62 9.22 4.65 2.63
N LEU A 63 9.50 4.63 3.94
CA LEU A 63 10.82 4.34 4.51
C LEU A 63 11.36 2.97 4.09
N ALA A 64 10.45 1.99 4.06
CA ALA A 64 10.72 0.60 3.71
C ALA A 64 11.12 0.42 2.23
N GLN A 65 10.67 1.31 1.33
CA GLN A 65 11.08 1.23 -0.06
C GLN A 65 12.58 1.55 -0.20
N ARG A 66 13.36 0.59 -0.74
CA ARG A 66 14.81 0.70 -0.99
C ARG A 66 15.22 1.79 -1.99
N VAL A 67 14.25 2.40 -2.67
CA VAL A 67 14.46 3.40 -3.71
C VAL A 67 15.01 4.72 -3.15
N TYR A 68 14.85 4.98 -1.85
CA TYR A 68 15.26 6.24 -1.22
C TYR A 68 16.65 6.14 -0.59
N GLY A 69 17.54 7.07 -0.94
CA GLY A 69 18.91 7.15 -0.39
C GLY A 69 18.94 7.35 1.13
N GLY A 70 20.06 7.00 1.77
CA GLY A 70 20.21 6.98 3.23
C GLY A 70 19.86 8.29 3.95
N LYS A 71 20.07 9.44 3.31
CA LYS A 71 19.71 10.77 3.87
C LYS A 71 18.20 10.95 4.03
N VAL A 72 17.40 10.48 3.07
CA VAL A 72 15.94 10.58 3.11
C VAL A 72 15.37 9.69 4.21
N ARG A 73 15.93 8.49 4.38
CA ARG A 73 15.59 7.59 5.49
C ARG A 73 15.92 8.20 6.85
N ALA A 74 17.10 8.80 7.00
CA ALA A 74 17.48 9.49 8.22
C ALA A 74 16.54 10.66 8.55
N PHE A 75 16.16 11.46 7.55
CA PHE A 75 15.22 12.56 7.73
C PHE A 75 13.82 12.07 8.14
N LEU A 76 13.28 11.07 7.45
CA LEU A 76 11.97 10.50 7.80
C LEU A 76 11.97 9.83 9.18
N LEU A 77 13.07 9.16 9.57
CA LEU A 77 13.24 8.61 10.91
C LEU A 77 13.26 9.72 11.96
N LEU A 78 13.96 10.82 11.68
CA LEU A 78 13.96 12.00 12.55
C LEU A 78 12.55 12.57 12.69
N CYS A 79 11.81 12.74 11.58
CA CYS A 79 10.41 13.18 11.60
C CYS A 79 9.53 12.23 12.42
N TRP A 80 9.74 10.93 12.33
CA TRP A 80 9.01 9.94 13.13
C TRP A 80 9.32 10.06 14.63
N VAL A 81 10.59 10.22 15.00
CA VAL A 81 10.99 10.45 16.41
C VAL A 81 10.38 11.75 16.95
N LEU A 82 10.41 12.83 16.17
CA LEU A 82 9.77 14.10 16.53
C LEU A 82 8.27 13.92 16.74
N LEU A 83 7.60 13.20 15.84
CA LEU A 83 6.18 12.89 15.94
C LEU A 83 5.87 12.09 17.22
N LEU A 84 6.69 11.09 17.56
CA LEU A 84 6.57 10.33 18.81
C LEU A 84 6.70 11.23 20.04
N VAL A 85 7.70 12.12 20.05
CA VAL A 85 7.90 13.08 21.14
C VAL A 85 6.69 14.00 21.28
N PHE A 86 6.19 14.56 20.17
CA PHE A 86 5.01 15.41 20.19
C PHE A 86 3.76 14.65 20.64
N ALA A 87 3.57 13.41 20.20
CA ALA A 87 2.46 12.56 20.65
C ALA A 87 2.50 12.37 22.17
N VAL A 88 3.67 12.06 22.74
CA VAL A 88 3.82 11.92 24.20
C VAL A 88 3.55 13.25 24.92
N VAL A 89 4.15 14.35 24.47
CA VAL A 89 3.99 15.67 25.12
C VAL A 89 2.54 16.16 25.09
N LEU A 90 1.81 15.90 23.99
CA LEU A 90 0.44 16.35 23.83
C LEU A 90 -0.58 15.42 24.49
N LEU A 91 -0.42 14.09 24.35
CA LEU A 91 -1.42 13.12 24.79
C LEU A 91 -1.23 12.68 26.25
N ALA A 92 0.02 12.59 26.75
CA ALA A 92 0.26 12.09 28.10
C ALA A 92 -0.39 12.96 29.20
N PRO A 93 -0.33 14.31 29.18
CA PRO A 93 -1.00 15.13 30.18
C PRO A 93 -2.52 14.90 30.19
N MET A 94 -3.12 14.79 29.00
CA MET A 94 -4.56 14.55 28.82
C MET A 94 -4.95 13.17 29.37
N MET A 95 -4.18 12.13 29.05
CA MET A 95 -4.40 10.78 29.57
C MET A 95 -4.25 10.73 31.10
N VAL A 96 -3.26 11.42 31.67
CA VAL A 96 -3.10 11.49 33.12
C VAL A 96 -4.28 12.19 33.79
N ALA A 97 -4.80 13.27 33.20
CA ALA A 97 -6.01 13.92 33.69
C ALA A 97 -7.21 12.96 33.66
N ALA A 98 -7.38 12.20 32.58
CA ALA A 98 -8.44 11.20 32.45
C ALA A 98 -8.30 10.02 33.42
N ILE A 99 -7.07 9.55 33.67
CA ILE A 99 -6.80 8.49 34.65
C ILE A 99 -7.21 8.96 36.04
N ARG A 100 -6.86 10.20 36.41
CA ARG A 100 -7.17 10.78 37.72
C ARG A 100 -8.65 10.96 37.99
N SER A 101 -9.46 11.16 36.95
CA SER A 101 -10.92 11.23 37.07
C SER A 101 -11.61 9.87 36.97
N SER A 102 -10.85 8.78 36.85
CA SER A 102 -11.37 7.41 36.67
C SER A 102 -11.00 6.48 37.83
N GLU A 103 -11.69 5.34 37.90
CA GLU A 103 -11.38 4.25 38.85
C GLU A 103 -9.94 3.69 38.69
N LEU A 104 -9.30 3.93 37.55
CA LEU A 104 -7.90 3.54 37.32
C LEU A 104 -6.93 4.26 38.28
N ALA A 105 -7.32 5.42 38.83
CA ALA A 105 -6.54 6.11 39.86
C ALA A 105 -6.37 5.28 41.13
N ASN A 106 -7.31 4.39 41.45
CA ASN A 106 -7.25 3.50 42.62
C ASN A 106 -6.20 2.38 42.43
N VAL A 107 -5.93 1.99 41.19
CA VAL A 107 -4.91 0.98 40.85
C VAL A 107 -3.54 1.64 40.68
N LEU A 108 -3.48 2.78 39.99
CA LEU A 108 -2.26 3.57 39.81
C LEU A 108 -2.15 4.67 40.88
N VAL A 109 -1.88 4.22 42.11
CA VAL A 109 -1.88 5.07 43.32
C VAL A 109 -0.86 6.22 43.25
N SER A 110 0.28 6.03 42.57
CA SER A 110 1.32 7.06 42.45
C SER A 110 1.16 7.89 41.19
N GLY A 111 1.27 9.23 41.32
CA GLY A 111 1.28 10.13 40.17
C GLY A 111 2.39 9.81 39.17
N LYS A 112 3.54 9.30 39.61
CA LYS A 112 4.62 8.84 38.72
C LYS A 112 4.19 7.62 37.90
N MET A 113 3.48 6.68 38.51
CA MET A 113 2.94 5.49 37.83
C MET A 113 1.88 5.87 36.79
N GLN A 114 1.01 6.84 37.10
CA GLN A 114 0.01 7.35 36.15
C GLN A 114 0.67 7.95 34.90
N TRP A 115 1.71 8.76 35.08
CA TRP A 115 2.50 9.31 33.97
C TRP A 115 3.23 8.22 33.19
N LEU A 116 3.90 7.30 33.88
CA LEU A 116 4.60 6.20 33.23
C LEU A 116 3.64 5.35 32.40
N TRP A 117 2.47 5.02 32.94
CA TRP A 117 1.46 4.24 32.24
C TRP A 117 0.90 4.98 31.03
N ALA A 118 0.59 6.28 31.15
CA ALA A 118 0.12 7.10 30.03
C ALA A 118 1.18 7.15 28.90
N ILE A 119 2.44 7.45 29.24
CA ILE A 119 3.53 7.49 28.26
C ILE A 119 3.73 6.12 27.60
N MET A 120 3.81 5.05 28.41
CA MET A 120 4.01 3.69 27.90
C MET A 120 2.86 3.25 27.00
N SER A 121 1.61 3.60 27.31
CA SER A 121 0.45 3.28 26.47
C SER A 121 0.54 3.95 25.10
N ILE A 122 0.97 5.22 25.06
CA ILE A 122 1.18 5.96 23.80
C ILE A 122 2.34 5.35 23.00
N VAL A 123 3.50 5.14 23.65
CA VAL A 123 4.70 4.61 22.99
C VAL A 123 4.49 3.18 22.49
N ALA A 124 3.80 2.34 23.25
CA ALA A 124 3.56 0.95 22.87
C ALA A 124 2.77 0.84 21.55
N VAL A 125 1.80 1.72 21.32
CA VAL A 125 1.03 1.75 20.06
C VAL A 125 1.94 2.10 18.88
N GLU A 126 2.77 3.12 19.02
CA GLU A 126 3.70 3.54 17.97
C GLU A 126 4.78 2.49 17.67
N VAL A 127 5.30 1.82 18.71
CA VAL A 127 6.27 0.73 18.56
C VAL A 127 5.64 -0.49 17.89
N LEU A 128 4.43 -0.87 18.28
CA LEU A 128 3.71 -2.00 17.66
C LEU A 128 3.40 -1.71 16.20
N ALA A 129 2.98 -0.48 15.89
CA ALA A 129 2.74 -0.02 14.54
C ALA A 129 4.04 -0.11 13.70
N ALA A 130 5.16 0.44 14.21
CA ALA A 130 6.46 0.36 13.55
C ALA A 130 6.93 -1.10 13.33
N ALA A 131 6.72 -1.98 14.31
CA ALA A 131 7.08 -3.40 14.21
C ALA A 131 6.24 -4.14 13.15
N ALA A 132 4.92 -3.94 13.12
CA ALA A 132 4.03 -4.53 12.12
C ALA A 132 4.41 -4.08 10.70
N MET A 133 4.79 -2.81 10.55
CA MET A 133 5.25 -2.26 9.27
C MET A 133 6.61 -2.80 8.86
N ALA A 134 7.55 -2.93 9.79
CA ALA A 134 8.85 -3.56 9.55
C ALA A 134 8.69 -5.02 9.12
N ALA A 135 7.79 -5.77 9.75
CA ALA A 135 7.46 -7.13 9.36
C ALA A 135 6.87 -7.19 7.94
N HIS A 136 5.89 -6.33 7.61
CA HIS A 136 5.33 -6.24 6.26
C HIS A 136 6.38 -5.87 5.21
N ALA A 137 7.31 -4.98 5.56
CA ALA A 137 8.42 -4.60 4.69
C ALA A 137 9.38 -5.75 4.41
N LEU A 138 9.72 -6.54 5.43
CA LEU A 138 10.58 -7.72 5.28
C LEU A 138 9.92 -8.78 4.39
N LEU A 139 8.62 -9.04 4.59
CA LEU A 139 7.86 -9.99 3.77
C LEU A 139 7.82 -9.58 2.30
N ASN A 140 7.55 -8.30 2.01
CA ASN A 140 7.51 -7.80 0.63
C ASN A 140 8.89 -7.65 -0.02
N ALA A 141 9.97 -7.54 0.78
CA ALA A 141 11.32 -7.45 0.27
C ALA A 141 11.79 -8.80 -0.29
N ASP A 142 11.41 -9.91 0.34
CA ASP A 142 11.65 -11.27 -0.17
C ASP A 142 10.94 -11.50 -1.51
N GLU A 143 9.72 -10.96 -1.68
CA GLU A 143 8.97 -11.07 -2.94
C GLU A 143 9.58 -10.24 -4.09
N ARG A 144 10.20 -9.09 -3.77
CA ARG A 144 10.77 -8.16 -4.77
C ARG A 144 12.23 -8.43 -5.13
N GLY A 145 12.91 -9.33 -4.42
CA GLY A 145 14.27 -9.78 -4.75
C GLY A 145 14.43 -10.47 -6.11
N ALA A 146 13.35 -10.60 -6.90
CA ALA A 146 13.37 -11.22 -8.23
C ALA A 146 13.50 -10.24 -9.42
N GLU A 147 13.28 -8.93 -9.23
CA GLU A 147 13.34 -7.92 -10.30
C GLU A 147 14.07 -6.65 -9.83
N GLU A 148 15.32 -6.45 -10.29
CA GLU A 148 16.03 -5.16 -10.13
C GLU A 148 15.76 -4.25 -11.35
N PRO A 149 15.26 -3.02 -11.15
CA PRO A 149 15.37 -1.95 -12.12
C PRO A 149 16.44 -0.95 -11.67
N ASN A 150 17.56 -0.94 -12.39
CA ASN A 150 18.67 -0.01 -12.24
C ASN A 150 18.42 1.29 -13.04
N ASP A 151 17.37 2.04 -12.70
CA ASP A 151 17.11 3.35 -13.31
C ASP A 151 17.40 4.47 -12.30
N GLY A 152 18.41 5.28 -12.61
CA GLY A 152 18.93 6.32 -11.72
C GLY A 152 17.90 7.39 -11.34
N MET A 153 18.00 7.88 -10.09
CA MET A 153 17.17 8.91 -9.46
C MET A 153 16.89 10.15 -10.34
N PHE A 154 17.85 10.53 -11.18
CA PHE A 154 17.72 11.68 -12.08
C PHE A 154 16.70 11.43 -13.22
N GLN A 155 16.58 10.19 -13.69
CA GLN A 155 15.58 9.81 -14.71
C GLN A 155 14.16 9.78 -14.17
N ILE A 156 13.99 9.40 -12.90
CA ILE A 156 12.68 9.37 -12.24
C ILE A 156 12.14 10.80 -12.06
N LEU A 157 12.99 11.72 -11.62
CA LEU A 157 12.62 13.13 -11.43
C LEU A 157 12.37 13.84 -12.77
N THR A 158 13.19 13.58 -13.79
CA THR A 158 12.99 14.15 -15.14
C THR A 158 11.75 13.61 -15.83
N ARG A 159 11.43 12.30 -15.69
CA ARG A 159 10.16 11.75 -16.19
C ARG A 159 8.93 12.34 -15.49
N ALA A 160 9.00 12.54 -14.17
CA ALA A 160 7.91 13.14 -13.41
C ALA A 160 7.69 14.62 -13.79
N ALA A 161 8.77 15.37 -14.02
CA ALA A 161 8.71 16.75 -14.50
C ALA A 161 8.19 16.83 -15.95
N ALA A 162 8.67 15.95 -16.85
CA ALA A 162 8.23 15.88 -18.24
C ALA A 162 6.74 15.56 -18.36
N LYS A 163 6.24 14.55 -17.62
CA LYS A 163 4.79 14.22 -17.58
C LYS A 163 3.93 15.37 -17.05
N ARG A 164 4.46 16.17 -16.12
CA ARG A 164 3.74 17.34 -15.59
C ARG A 164 3.71 18.49 -16.60
N LEU A 165 4.76 18.69 -17.39
CA LEU A 165 4.75 19.67 -18.48
C LEU A 165 3.81 19.24 -19.62
N GLU A 166 3.86 17.97 -19.99
CA GLU A 166 3.04 17.39 -21.08
C GLU A 166 1.54 17.48 -20.78
N SER A 167 1.16 17.28 -19.51
CA SER A 167 -0.23 17.45 -19.05
C SER A 167 -0.71 18.89 -18.91
N VAL A 168 0.19 19.88 -18.94
CA VAL A 168 -0.14 21.31 -18.89
C VAL A 168 -0.19 21.93 -20.29
N ILE A 169 0.58 21.38 -21.24
CA ILE A 169 0.74 21.93 -22.59
C ILE A 169 -0.31 21.38 -23.57
N LEU A 170 -0.87 20.19 -23.33
CA LEU A 170 -1.90 19.63 -24.20
C LEU A 170 -3.31 19.93 -23.66
N PRO A 171 -4.10 20.80 -24.31
CA PRO A 171 -5.53 20.92 -24.03
C PRO A 171 -6.17 19.55 -24.29
N SER A 172 -6.79 18.98 -23.26
CA SER A 172 -7.47 17.70 -23.37
C SER A 172 -8.73 17.86 -24.21
N GLU A 173 -8.62 17.70 -25.53
CA GLU A 173 -9.76 17.40 -26.39
C GLU A 173 -10.27 16.01 -26.02
N ARG A 174 -11.16 15.94 -25.03
CA ARG A 174 -11.94 14.74 -24.75
C ARG A 174 -13.16 14.73 -25.68
N PRO A 175 -13.24 13.84 -26.67
CA PRO A 175 -14.52 13.54 -27.29
C PRO A 175 -15.43 12.89 -26.24
N LEU A 176 -16.62 13.48 -26.06
CA LEU A 176 -17.73 12.93 -25.30
C LEU A 176 -18.16 11.60 -25.94
N HIS A 177 -17.66 10.48 -25.43
CA HIS A 177 -18.21 9.17 -25.74
C HIS A 177 -19.32 8.86 -24.74
N LEU A 178 -20.57 9.12 -25.15
CA LEU A 178 -21.77 8.56 -24.54
C LEU A 178 -21.63 7.02 -24.60
N LYS A 179 -21.54 6.37 -23.43
CA LYS A 179 -21.60 4.91 -23.33
C LYS A 179 -22.97 4.54 -22.83
N ASP A 180 -23.75 3.98 -23.74
CA ASP A 180 -25.07 3.42 -23.53
C ASP A 180 -24.98 2.24 -22.55
N HIS A 181 -25.82 2.27 -21.51
CA HIS A 181 -25.91 1.24 -20.50
C HIS A 181 -27.02 0.27 -20.89
N SER A 182 -26.67 -0.87 -21.46
CA SER A 182 -27.61 -1.98 -21.62
C SER A 182 -26.92 -3.33 -21.45
N ASN A 183 -27.37 -4.02 -20.39
CA ASN A 183 -27.38 -5.46 -20.15
C ASN A 183 -26.04 -6.22 -20.03
N GLU A 184 -25.68 -6.54 -18.80
CA GLU A 184 -24.99 -7.80 -18.47
C GLU A 184 -25.80 -8.58 -17.41
N PRO A 185 -26.07 -9.88 -17.63
CA PRO A 185 -26.77 -10.74 -16.70
C PRO A 185 -25.85 -11.29 -15.61
N ILE A 186 -26.44 -11.48 -14.43
CA ILE A 186 -25.89 -12.08 -13.23
C ILE A 186 -25.48 -13.54 -13.50
N GLN A 187 -24.23 -13.92 -13.17
CA GLN A 187 -23.82 -15.33 -13.03
C GLN A 187 -23.37 -15.64 -11.59
N PRO A 188 -23.64 -16.87 -11.09
CA PRO A 188 -23.59 -17.19 -9.67
C PRO A 188 -22.25 -17.80 -9.21
N ASP A 189 -22.02 -17.67 -7.90
CA ASP A 189 -20.96 -18.29 -7.10
C ASP A 189 -20.72 -19.77 -7.43
N ALA A 190 -19.45 -20.09 -7.74
CA ALA A 190 -18.93 -21.46 -7.73
C ALA A 190 -17.78 -21.55 -6.71
N SER A 191 -18.13 -22.12 -5.56
CA SER A 191 -17.26 -22.58 -4.49
C SER A 191 -16.16 -23.53 -5.01
N ILE A 192 -14.89 -23.11 -4.97
CA ILE A 192 -13.74 -23.99 -5.15
C ILE A 192 -13.10 -24.28 -3.78
N LYS A 193 -13.23 -25.53 -3.35
CA LYS A 193 -12.48 -26.12 -2.23
C LYS A 193 -11.00 -26.17 -2.61
N HIS A 194 -10.14 -25.57 -1.79
CA HIS A 194 -8.69 -25.77 -1.91
C HIS A 194 -8.26 -26.87 -0.94
N ASP A 195 -7.92 -28.02 -1.52
CA ASP A 195 -7.16 -29.09 -0.88
C ASP A 195 -5.75 -28.60 -0.53
N LEU A 196 -5.33 -28.90 0.71
CA LEU A 196 -3.96 -28.69 1.19
C LEU A 196 -3.03 -29.70 0.52
N GLU A 197 -2.07 -29.22 -0.26
CA GLU A 197 -0.86 -29.99 -0.60
C GLU A 197 0.36 -29.54 0.24
N PRO A 198 1.25 -30.48 0.59
CA PRO A 198 2.35 -30.24 1.52
C PRO A 198 3.50 -29.44 0.88
N LYS A 199 4.06 -28.50 1.65
CA LYS A 199 5.31 -27.80 1.32
C LYS A 199 6.46 -28.81 1.23
N THR A 200 7.03 -28.98 0.04
CA THR A 200 8.32 -29.66 -0.17
C THR A 200 9.46 -28.66 0.00
N ASP A 201 10.45 -29.07 0.79
CA ASP A 201 11.61 -28.31 1.22
C ASP A 201 12.61 -27.96 0.10
N ALA A 202 13.23 -26.79 0.30
CA ALA A 202 14.56 -26.35 -0.10
C ALA A 202 15.23 -27.04 -1.32
N GLN A 203 15.21 -26.35 -2.46
CA GLN A 203 16.04 -26.67 -3.63
C GLN A 203 17.31 -25.79 -3.64
N PRO A 204 18.51 -26.36 -3.92
CA PRO A 204 19.77 -25.63 -3.89
C PRO A 204 19.92 -24.68 -5.09
N SER A 205 20.40 -23.46 -4.78
CA SER A 205 20.73 -22.39 -5.72
C SER A 205 21.94 -22.75 -6.59
N VAL A 206 21.72 -23.51 -7.66
CA VAL A 206 22.60 -23.49 -8.83
C VAL A 206 22.20 -22.26 -9.64
N ALA A 207 23.17 -21.43 -10.03
CA ALA A 207 22.95 -20.27 -10.89
C ALA A 207 22.45 -20.73 -12.27
N GLN A 208 21.15 -21.02 -12.35
CA GLN A 208 20.49 -21.41 -13.57
C GLN A 208 20.39 -20.17 -14.45
N GLN A 209 21.00 -20.29 -15.63
CA GLN A 209 21.10 -19.25 -16.63
C GLN A 209 19.68 -18.90 -17.09
N ARG A 210 19.15 -17.78 -16.58
CA ARG A 210 17.79 -17.32 -16.87
C ARG A 210 17.66 -17.08 -18.38
N LEU A 211 16.73 -17.79 -19.02
CA LEU A 211 16.40 -17.58 -20.43
C LEU A 211 16.08 -16.11 -20.69
N SER A 212 16.59 -15.57 -21.80
CA SER A 212 16.20 -14.24 -22.28
C SER A 212 14.70 -14.21 -22.58
N LYS A 213 14.10 -13.01 -22.62
CA LYS A 213 12.66 -12.86 -22.88
C LYS A 213 12.24 -13.50 -24.21
N SER A 214 13.02 -13.33 -25.27
CA SER A 214 12.74 -13.91 -26.60
C SER A 214 12.81 -15.44 -26.61
N GLU A 215 13.77 -16.02 -25.87
CA GLU A 215 13.89 -17.48 -25.72
C GLU A 215 12.72 -18.03 -24.91
N ALA A 216 12.36 -17.35 -23.81
CA ALA A 216 11.22 -17.72 -22.98
C ALA A 216 9.90 -17.71 -23.77
N LEU A 217 9.65 -16.67 -24.58
CA LEU A 217 8.47 -16.60 -25.45
C LEU A 217 8.45 -17.72 -26.50
N SER A 218 9.60 -18.04 -27.09
CA SER A 218 9.71 -19.12 -28.08
C SER A 218 9.46 -20.49 -27.46
N GLU A 219 10.00 -20.74 -26.26
CA GLU A 219 9.78 -21.99 -25.53
C GLU A 219 8.33 -22.13 -25.06
N MET A 220 7.69 -21.03 -24.63
CA MET A 220 6.25 -21.01 -24.30
C MET A 220 5.39 -21.44 -25.49
N ILE A 221 5.65 -20.91 -26.69
CA ILE A 221 4.91 -21.28 -27.90
C ILE A 221 5.07 -22.77 -28.19
N LYS A 222 6.31 -23.28 -28.12
CA LYS A 222 6.60 -24.70 -28.33
C LYS A 222 5.85 -25.60 -27.34
N MET A 223 5.76 -25.20 -26.07
CA MET A 223 5.00 -25.94 -25.07
C MET A 223 3.49 -25.95 -25.36
N TYR A 224 2.91 -24.81 -25.73
CA TYR A 224 1.48 -24.74 -26.06
C TYR A 224 1.12 -25.42 -27.39
N GLN A 225 2.07 -25.55 -28.33
CA GLN A 225 1.90 -26.38 -29.52
C GLN A 225 1.77 -27.87 -29.19
N VAL A 226 2.45 -28.34 -28.12
CA VAL A 226 2.39 -29.74 -27.68
C VAL A 226 1.19 -29.97 -26.76
N THR A 227 0.94 -29.04 -25.83
CA THR A 227 -0.10 -29.14 -24.82
C THR A 227 -0.81 -27.79 -24.67
N SER A 228 -1.92 -27.61 -25.40
CA SER A 228 -2.72 -26.38 -25.37
C SER A 228 -3.32 -26.05 -24.00
N THR A 229 -3.45 -27.06 -23.13
CA THR A 229 -4.02 -26.97 -21.79
C THR A 229 -2.97 -26.84 -20.67
N ALA A 230 -1.70 -26.58 -21.02
CA ALA A 230 -0.63 -26.49 -20.04
C ALA A 230 -0.89 -25.34 -19.04
N SER A 231 -0.89 -25.64 -17.75
CA SER A 231 -1.11 -24.61 -16.73
C SER A 231 0.03 -23.58 -16.71
N LEU A 232 -0.29 -22.33 -16.37
CA LEU A 232 0.72 -21.26 -16.20
C LEU A 232 1.84 -21.65 -15.24
N ARG A 233 1.54 -22.50 -14.25
CA ARG A 233 2.52 -23.01 -13.28
C ARG A 233 3.50 -23.98 -13.94
N THR A 234 2.99 -24.92 -14.74
CA THR A 234 3.81 -25.90 -15.49
C THR A 234 4.73 -25.18 -16.47
N VAL A 235 4.18 -24.23 -17.23
CA VAL A 235 4.95 -23.41 -18.18
C VAL A 235 5.99 -22.57 -17.44
N GLY A 236 5.61 -21.94 -16.32
CA GLY A 236 6.52 -21.15 -15.48
C GLY A 236 7.68 -21.96 -14.91
N GLN A 237 7.45 -23.20 -14.48
CA GLN A 237 8.52 -24.09 -14.03
C GLN A 237 9.49 -24.42 -15.17
N ALA A 238 8.99 -24.69 -16.37
CA ALA A 238 9.82 -25.04 -17.52
C ALA A 238 10.72 -23.87 -17.97
N ILE A 239 10.22 -22.63 -17.99
CA ILE A 239 11.00 -21.44 -18.35
C ILE A 239 11.65 -20.73 -17.15
N GLN A 240 11.53 -21.29 -15.94
CA GLN A 240 12.02 -20.72 -14.68
C GLN A 240 11.52 -19.28 -14.42
N ARG A 241 10.22 -19.05 -14.63
CA ARG A 241 9.52 -17.78 -14.37
C ARG A 241 8.32 -17.99 -13.46
N SER A 242 7.92 -16.91 -12.77
CA SER A 242 6.72 -16.95 -11.94
C SER A 242 5.46 -17.08 -12.82
N PRO A 243 4.36 -17.67 -12.31
CA PRO A 243 3.09 -17.74 -13.05
C PRO A 243 2.58 -16.37 -13.52
N GLN A 244 2.84 -15.31 -12.74
CA GLN A 244 2.47 -13.94 -13.11
C GLN A 244 3.25 -13.44 -14.33
N THR A 245 4.55 -13.73 -14.40
CA THR A 245 5.37 -13.37 -15.57
C THR A 245 4.90 -14.15 -16.81
N VAL A 246 4.54 -15.42 -16.66
CA VAL A 246 3.98 -16.23 -17.76
C VAL A 246 2.66 -15.65 -18.25
N SER A 247 1.77 -15.22 -17.36
CA SER A 247 0.52 -14.54 -17.71
C SER A 247 0.77 -13.26 -18.53
N ASN A 248 1.73 -12.44 -18.11
CA ASN A 248 2.12 -11.23 -18.85
C ASN A 248 2.68 -11.56 -20.25
N TYR A 249 3.48 -12.61 -20.36
CA TYR A 249 4.02 -13.08 -21.64
C TYR A 249 2.93 -13.64 -22.55
N LEU A 250 1.94 -14.35 -21.99
CA LEU A 250 0.79 -14.86 -22.74
C LEU A 250 -0.05 -13.70 -23.32
N ALA A 251 -0.32 -12.67 -22.52
CA ALA A 251 -1.02 -11.47 -22.99
C ALA A 251 -0.23 -10.72 -24.10
N GLU A 252 1.10 -10.75 -24.05
CA GLU A 252 1.94 -10.17 -25.11
C GLU A 252 1.89 -11.00 -26.40
N LEU A 253 1.88 -12.34 -26.30
CA LEU A 253 1.71 -13.24 -27.45
C LEU A 253 0.32 -13.08 -28.08
N GLU A 254 -0.71 -12.90 -27.27
CA GLU A 254 -2.07 -12.63 -27.75
C GLU A 254 -2.15 -11.28 -28.47
N ARG A 255 -1.57 -10.23 -27.89
CA ARG A 255 -1.51 -8.90 -28.51
C ARG A 255 -0.75 -8.88 -29.83
N THR A 256 0.26 -9.75 -29.98
CA THR A 256 1.01 -9.90 -31.23
C THR A 256 0.35 -10.83 -32.24
N GLY A 257 -0.81 -11.42 -31.90
CA GLY A 257 -1.55 -12.32 -32.78
C GLY A 257 -0.88 -13.68 -32.98
N ARG A 258 0.11 -14.04 -32.14
CA ARG A 258 0.82 -15.32 -32.23
C ARG A 258 0.07 -16.45 -31.53
N VAL A 259 -0.80 -16.09 -30.59
CA VAL A 259 -1.55 -17.01 -29.73
C VAL A 259 -2.97 -16.44 -29.54
N ARG A 260 -3.96 -17.31 -29.33
CA ARG A 260 -5.32 -16.95 -28.89
C ARG A 260 -5.71 -17.82 -27.70
N VAL A 261 -6.30 -17.22 -26.67
CA VAL A 261 -6.83 -17.96 -25.52
C VAL A 261 -8.35 -18.07 -25.69
N ASN A 262 -8.90 -19.28 -25.64
CA ASN A 262 -10.35 -19.48 -25.75
C ASN A 262 -11.07 -19.24 -24.40
N GLU A 263 -12.40 -19.26 -24.38
CA GLU A 263 -13.19 -19.08 -23.15
C GLU A 263 -12.97 -20.20 -22.11
N ALA A 264 -12.49 -21.37 -22.54
CA ALA A 264 -12.14 -22.49 -21.68
C ALA A 264 -10.73 -22.36 -21.05
N GLY A 265 -9.95 -21.35 -21.48
CA GLY A 265 -8.57 -21.14 -21.04
C GLY A 265 -7.52 -21.94 -21.81
N ASP A 266 -7.89 -22.62 -22.90
CA ASP A 266 -6.94 -23.30 -23.78
C ASP A 266 -6.24 -22.30 -24.69
N VAL A 267 -4.97 -22.58 -24.96
CA VAL A 267 -4.08 -21.71 -25.70
C VAL A 267 -3.88 -22.29 -27.11
N GLU A 268 -4.38 -21.58 -28.13
CA GLU A 268 -4.22 -21.94 -29.55
C GLU A 268 -3.10 -21.11 -30.18
N VAL A 269 -2.11 -21.78 -30.78
CA VAL A 269 -0.98 -21.13 -31.45
C VAL A 269 -1.34 -20.86 -32.91
N ILE A 270 -1.27 -19.61 -33.34
CA ILE A 270 -1.58 -19.20 -34.71
C ILE A 270 -0.30 -19.35 -35.55
N ASN A 271 -0.29 -20.33 -36.46
CA ASN A 271 0.84 -20.52 -37.38
C ASN A 271 0.79 -19.46 -38.48
N GLU A 272 1.80 -18.58 -38.55
CA GLU A 272 1.93 -17.54 -39.59
C GLU A 272 2.21 -18.09 -41.01
N ASN A 273 2.24 -19.41 -41.18
CA ASN A 273 2.52 -20.08 -42.46
C ASN A 273 1.24 -20.62 -43.16
N GLY A 274 0.05 -20.18 -42.74
CA GLY A 274 -1.25 -20.59 -43.31
C GLY A 274 -1.83 -19.58 -44.27
#